data_AF-A0A5C7LN80-F1
#
_entry.id   AF-A0A5C7LN80-F1
#
_cell.length_a   1.000
_cell.length_b   1.000
_cell.length_c   1.000
_cell.angle_alpha   90.00
_cell.angle_beta   90.00
_cell.angle_gamma   90.00
#
_symmetry.space_group_name_H-M   'P 1'
#
loop_
_entity.id
_entity.type
_entity.pdbx_description
1 polymer ?
#
loop_
_entity_poly.entity_id
_entity_poly.type
_entity_poly.pdbx_seq_one_letter_code
_entity_poly.pdbx_strand_id
1 'polypeptide(L)' 'MSHALKLRLGRLPERWRWTLHNVVGHPVSELLYQIGLMSVGNYVHDITVPEPEGENPRG' A
#
# COMPACT_ATOMS: atom_id res chain seq x y z
N MET A 1 13.44 -3.78 0.01
CA MET A 1 12.49 -4.90 0.26
C MET A 1 11.05 -4.57 -0.11
N SER A 2 10.61 -3.30 -0.05
CA SER A 2 9.22 -2.89 -0.36
C SER A 2 8.81 -3.07 -1.84
N HIS A 3 9.72 -2.88 -2.79
CA HIS A 3 9.38 -2.96 -4.23
C HIS A 3 8.85 -4.35 -4.66
N ALA A 4 9.41 -5.44 -4.12
CA ALA A 4 8.91 -6.79 -4.39
C ALA A 4 7.48 -7.01 -3.88
N LEU A 5 7.08 -6.36 -2.79
CA LEU A 5 5.71 -6.41 -2.28
C LEU A 5 4.77 -5.68 -3.23
N LYS A 6 5.12 -4.46 -3.64
CA LYS A 6 4.30 -3.65 -4.55
C LYS A 6 4.00 -4.35 -5.87
N LEU A 7 5.01 -4.98 -6.47
CA LEU A 7 4.85 -5.78 -7.70
C LEU A 7 3.95 -6.99 -7.49
N ARG A 8 4.08 -7.70 -6.36
CA ARG A 8 3.19 -8.83 -6.02
C ARG A 8 1.74 -8.39 -5.87
N LEU A 9 1.51 -7.24 -5.24
CA LEU A 9 0.17 -6.65 -5.13
C LEU A 9 -0.36 -6.21 -6.50
N GLY A 10 0.48 -5.63 -7.35
CA GLY A 10 0.13 -5.24 -8.72
C GLY A 10 -0.29 -6.41 -9.63
N ARG A 11 0.23 -7.62 -9.38
CA ARG A 11 -0.13 -8.85 -10.13
C ARG A 11 -1.45 -9.49 -9.70
N LEU A 12 -2.08 -9.03 -8.62
CA LEU A 12 -3.40 -9.50 -8.24
C LEU A 12 -4.46 -9.06 -9.27
N PRO A 13 -5.60 -9.77 -9.37
CA PRO A 13 -6.76 -9.27 -10.12
C PRO A 13 -7.12 -7.87 -9.64
N GLU A 14 -7.51 -6.99 -10.57
CA GLU A 14 -7.74 -5.55 -10.33
C GLU A 14 -8.56 -5.29 -9.05
N ARG A 15 -9.64 -6.06 -8.85
CA ARG A 15 -10.52 -5.97 -7.67
C ARG A 15 -9.83 -6.16 -6.31
N TRP A 16 -8.66 -6.81 -6.28
CA TRP A 16 -7.93 -7.16 -5.06
C TRP A 16 -6.63 -6.38 -4.85
N ARG A 17 -6.11 -5.68 -5.86
CA ARG A 17 -4.80 -5.01 -5.80
C ARG A 17 -4.70 -4.04 -4.61
N TRP A 18 -5.80 -3.37 -4.29
CA TRP A 18 -5.90 -2.38 -3.23
C TRP A 18 -6.38 -2.92 -1.89
N THR A 19 -6.76 -4.20 -1.80
CA THR A 19 -7.36 -4.75 -0.57
C THR A 19 -6.41 -4.66 0.61
N LEU A 20 -5.13 -5.01 0.43
CA LEU A 20 -4.14 -4.90 1.51
C LEU A 20 -3.95 -3.45 1.95
N HIS A 21 -3.89 -2.52 1.01
CA HIS A 21 -3.74 -1.09 1.30
C HIS A 21 -4.95 -0.56 2.08
N ASN A 22 -6.16 -0.83 1.62
CA ASN A 22 -7.38 -0.25 2.20
C ASN A 22 -7.79 -0.90 3.53
N VAL A 23 -7.63 -2.22 3.65
CA VAL A 23 -8.09 -2.97 4.83
C VAL A 23 -7.03 -3.01 5.94
N VAL A 24 -5.74 -2.90 5.59
CA VAL A 24 -4.64 -3.01 6.56
C VAL A 24 -3.73 -1.80 6.53
N GLY A 25 -3.19 -1.42 5.37
CA GLY A 25 -2.24 -0.32 5.23
C GLY A 25 -2.75 0.99 5.80
N HIS A 26 -3.93 1.43 5.39
CA HIS A 26 -4.59 2.65 5.84
C HIS A 26 -4.95 2.62 7.34
N PRO A 27 -5.68 1.60 7.86
CA PRO A 27 -5.99 1.56 9.29
C PRO A 27 -4.75 1.54 10.19
N VAL A 28 -3.71 0.78 9.81
CA VAL A 28 -2.47 0.73 10.59
C VAL A 28 -1.73 2.06 10.51
N SER A 29 -1.68 2.68 9.33
CA SER A 29 -1.09 4.02 9.15
C SER A 29 -1.78 5.06 10.02
N GLU A 30 -3.12 5.05 10.06
CA GLU A 30 -3.93 5.94 10.89
C GLU A 30 -3.66 5.72 12.39
N LEU A 31 -3.63 4.48 12.86
CA LEU A 31 -3.30 4.19 14.26
C LEU A 31 -1.91 4.69 14.64
N LEU A 32 -0.92 4.52 13.74
CA LEU A 32 0.44 5.03 13.94
C LEU A 32 0.48 6.55 13.97
N TYR A 33 -0.32 7.21 13.14
CA TYR A 33 -0.49 8.67 13.17
C TYR A 33 -1.04 9.15 14.52
N GLN A 34 -2.12 8.52 15.02
CA GLN A 34 -2.76 8.89 16.28
C GLN A 34 -1.84 8.77 17.50
N ILE A 35 -0.85 7.87 17.47
CA ILE A 35 0.15 7.72 18.54
C ILE A 35 1.46 8.50 18.30
N GLY A 36 1.49 9.39 17.30
CA GLY A 36 2.62 10.27 17.01
C GLY A 36 3.76 9.65 16.17
N LEU A 37 3.57 8.44 15.62
CA LEU A 37 4.54 7.73 14.79
C LEU A 37 4.34 8.01 13.29
N MET A 38 4.24 9.29 12.92
CA MET A 38 3.88 9.71 11.55
C MET A 38 4.78 9.12 10.46
N SER A 39 6.11 9.11 10.64
CA SER A 39 7.03 8.55 9.65
C SER A 39 6.83 7.05 9.42
N VAL A 40 6.47 6.32 10.48
CA VAL A 40 6.19 4.87 10.40
C VAL A 40 4.83 4.65 9.73
N GLY A 41 3.83 5.46 10.06
CA GLY A 41 2.52 5.45 9.41
C GLY A 41 2.63 5.68 7.90
N ASN A 42 3.38 6.70 7.49
CA ASN A 42 3.66 7.00 6.08
C ASN A 42 4.38 5.84 5.39
N TYR A 43 5.38 5.24 6.06
CA TYR A 43 6.06 4.08 5.51
C TYR A 43 5.11 2.89 5.28
N VAL A 44 4.28 2.54 6.27
CA VAL A 44 3.31 1.42 6.15
C VAL A 44 2.29 1.68 5.03
N HIS A 45 1.79 2.90 4.93
CA HIS A 45 0.93 3.33 3.84
C HIS A 45 1.63 3.11 2.49
N ASP A 46 2.81 3.67 2.32
CA ASP A 46 3.49 3.72 1.03
C ASP A 46 3.93 2.34 0.53
N ILE A 47 4.33 1.42 1.41
CA ILE A 47 4.76 0.08 0.99
C ILE A 47 3.60 -0.84 0.59
N THR A 48 2.37 -0.49 0.97
CA THR A 48 1.17 -1.30 0.66
C THR A 48 0.45 -0.85 -0.62
N VAL A 49 0.86 0.26 -1.23
CA VAL A 49 0.35 0.71 -2.54
C VAL A 49 0.80 -0.28 -3.63
N PRO A 50 -0.13 -0.86 -4.42
CA PRO A 50 0.22 -1.76 -5.51
C PRO A 50 0.96 -1.02 -6.63
N GLU A 51 1.92 -1.70 -7.26
CA GLU A 51 2.66 -1.21 -8.43
C GLU A 51 2.41 -2.19 -9.58
N PRO A 52 1.38 -1.98 -10.42
CA PRO A 52 1.11 -2.84 -11.56
C PRO A 52 2.20 -2.68 -12.64
N GLU A 53 2.67 -3.81 -13.18
CA GLU A 53 3.64 -3.80 -14.28
C GLU A 53 2.96 -3.26 -15.56
N GLY A 54 3.45 -2.14 -16.09
CA GLY A 54 3.03 -1.62 -17.40
C GLY A 54 1.70 -0.86 -17.45
N GLU A 55 1.02 -0.67 -16.33
CA GLU A 55 -0.17 0.19 -16.28
C GLU A 55 0.20 1.63 -15.93
N ASN A 56 -0.37 2.57 -16.67
CA ASN A 56 -0.22 3.99 -16.45
C ASN A 56 -0.92 4.34 -15.11
N PRO A 57 -0.30 5.07 -14.17
CA PRO A 57 -0.93 5.39 -12.87
C PRO A 57 -2.20 6.28 -12.97
N ARG A 58 -2.72 6.54 -14.17
CA ARG A 58 -3.96 7.26 -14.44
C ARG A 58 -4.98 6.49 -15.31
N GLY A 59 -4.73 5.21 -15.60
CA GLY A 59 -5.44 4.46 -16.64
C GLY A 59 -4.73 4.56 -17.99
#